data_AF-A0AAD7NND4-F1
#
_entry.id   AF-A0AAD7NND4-F1
#
_cell.length_a   1.000
_cell.length_b   1.000
_cell.length_c   1.000
_cell.angle_alpha   90.00
_cell.angle_beta   90.00
_cell.angle_gamma   90.00
#
_symmetry.space_group_name_H-M   'P 1'
#
loop_
_entity.id
_entity.type
_entity.pdbx_description
1 polymer ?
#
loop_
_entity_poly.entity_id
_entity_poly.type
_entity_poly.pdbx_seq_one_letter_code
_entity_poly.pdbx_strand_id
1 'polypeptide(L)'
;MNRIRKPSQSPQKSSAPSIGTNTGTSNAVTVRPLALQVNPPSFSATYKAALQPRTGAEQYWAARALSAETLLAARLEHQRELRSLSYAEEVKRARERAAHDARHAKLEKLVLALLATLLLLVLALLNLAHSGGALAARSRKTPSHFTIPILSPFTSVVEHETSVVGSKTLAVFAFVLAGLLYFVFRHWLARRG
;
A
#
# COMPACT_ATOMS: atom_id res chain seq x y z
N MET A 1 23.39 32.20 -13.90
CA MET A 1 22.04 32.71 -13.57
C MET A 1 21.05 32.14 -14.58
N ASN A 2 20.43 30.99 -14.30
CA ASN A 2 19.41 30.40 -15.19
C ASN A 2 18.10 30.22 -14.42
N ARG A 3 17.05 30.89 -14.92
CA ARG A 3 15.69 30.87 -14.35
C ARG A 3 15.01 29.55 -14.68
N ILE A 4 14.70 28.79 -13.64
CA ILE A 4 13.84 27.60 -13.71
C ILE A 4 12.41 28.07 -14.01
N ARG A 5 11.93 27.78 -15.23
CA ARG A 5 10.54 27.99 -15.65
C ARG A 5 9.69 26.89 -15.00
N LYS A 6 8.84 27.26 -14.03
CA LYS A 6 7.80 26.38 -13.48
C LYS A 6 6.75 26.08 -14.56
N PRO A 7 6.31 24.82 -14.74
CA PRO A 7 5.20 24.53 -15.63
C PRO A 7 3.89 25.07 -15.05
N SER A 8 3.16 25.74 -15.94
CA SER A 8 1.78 26.19 -15.79
C SER A 8 0.88 25.03 -15.31
N GLN A 9 0.47 25.06 -14.05
CA GLN A 9 -0.69 24.30 -13.59
C GLN A 9 -1.92 24.85 -14.31
N SER A 10 -2.49 24.03 -15.19
CA SER A 10 -3.83 24.25 -15.71
C SER A 10 -4.83 24.31 -14.55
N PRO A 11 -5.86 25.17 -14.63
CA PRO A 11 -6.91 25.21 -13.62
C PRO A 11 -7.61 23.85 -13.60
N GLN A 12 -7.40 23.08 -12.52
CA GLN A 12 -8.27 21.97 -12.17
C GLN A 12 -9.67 22.55 -12.05
N LYS A 13 -10.48 22.26 -13.07
CA LYS A 13 -11.93 22.43 -13.07
C LYS A 13 -12.42 21.70 -11.83
N SER A 14 -12.80 22.45 -10.81
CA SER A 14 -13.46 21.96 -9.61
C SER A 14 -14.74 21.27 -10.04
N SER A 15 -14.67 19.97 -10.27
CA SER A 15 -15.85 19.13 -10.24
C SER A 15 -16.37 19.24 -8.82
N ALA A 16 -17.47 19.97 -8.67
CA ALA A 16 -18.27 19.97 -7.47
C ALA A 16 -18.42 18.52 -6.97
N PRO A 17 -18.32 18.27 -5.65
CA PRO A 17 -18.67 16.97 -5.12
C PRO A 17 -20.14 16.73 -5.49
N SER A 18 -20.38 15.89 -6.50
CA SER A 18 -21.66 15.25 -6.67
C SER A 18 -21.87 14.48 -5.37
N ILE A 19 -22.76 15.02 -4.53
CA ILE A 19 -23.35 14.30 -3.42
C ILE A 19 -24.05 13.10 -4.06
N GLY A 20 -23.27 12.03 -4.24
CA GLY A 20 -23.79 10.73 -4.55
C GLY A 20 -24.57 10.34 -3.33
N THR A 21 -25.88 10.53 -3.41
CA THR A 21 -26.85 9.83 -2.57
C THR A 21 -26.67 8.35 -2.88
N ASN A 22 -25.68 7.73 -2.25
CA ASN A 22 -25.60 6.30 -2.13
C ASN A 22 -26.80 5.90 -1.29
N THR A 23 -27.90 5.61 -1.96
CA THR A 23 -28.99 4.75 -1.50
C THR A 23 -28.44 3.33 -1.34
N GLY A 24 -27.43 3.20 -0.48
CA GLY A 24 -27.13 1.94 0.16
C GLY A 24 -28.32 1.65 1.04
N THR A 25 -29.06 0.60 0.67
CA THR A 25 -29.94 -0.18 1.52
C THR A 25 -29.18 -0.58 2.78
N SER A 26 -29.04 0.39 3.69
CA SER A 26 -28.66 0.15 5.07
C SER A 26 -29.83 -0.61 5.63
N ASN A 27 -29.65 -1.93 5.72
CA ASN A 27 -30.39 -2.76 6.65
C ASN A 27 -30.39 -1.97 7.97
N ALA A 28 -31.53 -1.36 8.26
CA ALA A 28 -31.72 -0.57 9.45
C ALA A 28 -31.61 -1.55 10.61
N VAL A 29 -30.38 -1.73 11.10
CA VAL A 29 -30.15 -2.21 12.43
C VAL A 29 -30.78 -1.13 13.28
N THR A 30 -32.03 -1.36 13.66
CA THR A 30 -32.75 -0.65 14.70
C THR A 30 -31.91 -0.85 15.96
N VAL A 31 -30.86 -0.04 16.11
CA VAL A 31 -30.19 0.15 17.38
C VAL A 31 -31.23 0.87 18.21
N ARG A 32 -32.09 0.07 18.84
CA ARG A 32 -33.04 0.50 19.86
C ARG A 32 -32.18 1.28 20.84
N PRO A 33 -32.29 2.61 20.92
CA PRO A 33 -31.57 3.32 21.96
C PRO A 33 -32.10 2.69 23.23
N LEU A 34 -31.23 2.05 24.00
CA LEU A 34 -31.43 1.91 25.42
C LEU A 34 -31.43 3.34 25.94
N ALA A 35 -32.56 4.03 25.72
CA ALA A 35 -32.99 5.14 26.51
C ALA A 35 -33.09 4.52 27.90
N LEU A 36 -31.95 4.58 28.59
CA LEU A 36 -31.91 4.52 30.03
C LEU A 36 -32.88 5.63 30.41
N GLN A 37 -34.11 5.21 30.73
CA GLN A 37 -35.17 6.05 31.24
C GLN A 37 -34.70 6.44 32.63
N VAL A 38 -33.68 7.29 32.67
CA VAL A 38 -33.32 8.09 33.82
C VAL A 38 -34.53 8.97 33.96
N ASN A 39 -35.50 8.49 34.74
CA ASN A 39 -36.55 9.31 35.29
C ASN A 39 -35.81 10.47 35.92
N PRO A 40 -35.84 11.68 35.33
CA PRO A 40 -35.17 12.79 35.96
C PRO A 40 -35.84 12.88 37.34
N PRO A 41 -35.07 12.91 38.45
CA PRO A 41 -35.64 13.28 39.73
C PRO A 41 -36.51 14.51 39.47
N SER A 42 -37.77 14.44 39.90
CA SER A 42 -38.78 15.47 39.74
C SER A 42 -38.36 16.69 40.56
N PHE A 43 -37.30 17.36 40.10
CA PHE A 43 -36.90 18.67 40.53
C PHE A 43 -38.03 19.60 40.13
N SER A 44 -38.83 19.90 41.14
CA SER A 44 -40.02 20.74 41.14
C SER A 44 -39.89 21.92 40.19
N ALA A 45 -40.95 22.14 39.40
CA ALA A 45 -41.09 23.27 38.47
C ALA A 45 -40.75 24.64 39.10
N THR A 46 -40.79 24.73 40.43
CA THR A 46 -40.37 25.87 41.25
C THR A 46 -38.91 26.29 41.02
N TYR A 47 -37.97 25.37 40.79
CA TYR A 47 -36.55 25.74 40.57
C TYR A 47 -36.29 26.38 39.21
N LYS A 48 -37.08 26.03 38.18
CA LYS A 48 -36.95 26.62 36.84
C LYS A 48 -37.36 28.10 36.81
N ALA A 49 -38.28 28.52 37.69
CA ALA A 49 -38.70 29.91 37.78
C ALA A 49 -37.67 30.82 38.48
N ALA A 50 -36.81 30.25 39.35
CA ALA A 50 -35.80 31.00 40.09
C ALA A 50 -34.49 31.24 39.30
N LEU A 51 -34.29 30.55 38.18
CA LEU A 51 -33.05 30.60 37.38
C LEU A 51 -33.16 31.45 36.10
N GLN A 52 -34.27 32.16 35.90
CA GLN A 52 -34.36 33.06 34.75
C GLN A 52 -33.46 34.29 34.97
N PRO A 53 -32.55 34.61 34.03
CA PRO A 53 -31.69 35.77 34.14
C PRO A 53 -32.54 37.05 34.17
N ARG A 54 -32.58 37.71 35.33
CA ARG A 54 -33.42 38.89 35.57
C ARG A 54 -32.73 40.18 35.17
N THR A 55 -31.41 40.20 35.24
CA THR A 55 -30.61 41.38 34.87
C THR A 55 -30.05 41.24 33.46
N GLY A 56 -29.82 42.37 32.77
CA GLY A 56 -29.24 42.37 31.42
C GLY A 56 -27.85 41.73 31.37
N ALA A 57 -27.07 41.85 32.45
CA ALA A 57 -25.77 41.20 32.57
C ALA A 57 -25.91 39.67 32.63
N GLU A 58 -26.85 39.14 33.42
CA GLU A 58 -27.13 37.70 33.46
C GLU A 58 -27.59 37.17 32.10
N GLN A 59 -28.43 37.92 31.39
CA GLN A 59 -28.91 37.54 30.04
C GLN A 59 -27.76 37.47 29.04
N TYR A 60 -26.83 38.43 29.09
CA TYR A 60 -25.64 38.43 28.24
C TYR A 60 -24.75 37.20 28.50
N TRP A 61 -24.45 36.90 29.76
CA TRP A 61 -23.64 35.73 30.12
C TRP A 61 -24.34 34.41 29.77
N ALA A 62 -25.65 34.31 29.98
CA ALA A 62 -26.44 33.14 29.59
C ALA A 62 -26.41 32.92 28.07
N ALA A 63 -26.62 33.97 27.27
CA ALA A 63 -26.53 33.89 25.82
C ALA A 63 -25.11 33.53 25.34
N ARG A 64 -24.09 34.07 26.01
CA ARG A 64 -22.68 33.73 25.72
C ARG A 64 -22.34 32.28 26.08
N ALA A 65 -22.84 31.78 27.21
CA ALA A 65 -22.66 30.38 27.62
C ALA A 65 -23.35 29.43 26.63
N LEU A 66 -24.60 29.73 26.25
CA LEU A 66 -25.35 28.94 25.28
C LEU A 66 -24.68 28.94 23.89
N SER A 67 -24.16 30.09 23.43
CA SER A 67 -23.40 30.13 22.17
C SER A 67 -22.08 29.34 22.26
N ALA A 68 -21.40 29.35 23.41
CA ALA A 68 -20.22 28.52 23.62
C ALA A 68 -20.56 27.01 23.62
N GLU A 69 -21.65 26.61 24.27
CA GLU A 69 -22.12 25.22 24.32
C GLU A 69 -22.50 24.71 22.93
N THR A 70 -23.27 25.49 22.17
CA THR A 70 -23.64 25.14 20.78
C THR A 70 -22.42 25.02 19.87
N LEU A 71 -21.44 25.93 19.99
CA LEU A 71 -20.20 25.85 19.22
C LEU A 71 -19.37 24.62 19.60
N LEU A 72 -19.26 24.32 20.89
CA LEU A 72 -18.55 23.13 21.39
C LEU A 72 -19.23 21.85 20.91
N ALA A 73 -20.56 21.78 20.96
CA ALA A 73 -21.33 20.65 20.45
C ALA A 73 -21.06 20.41 18.96
N ALA A 74 -21.11 21.47 18.14
CA ALA A 74 -20.79 21.39 16.72
C ALA A 74 -19.35 20.89 16.46
N ARG A 75 -18.37 21.35 17.25
CA ARG A 75 -16.98 20.87 17.13
C ARG A 75 -16.83 19.40 17.49
N LEU A 76 -17.50 18.94 18.54
CA LEU A 76 -17.45 17.54 18.96
C LEU A 76 -18.09 16.62 17.91
N GLU A 77 -19.21 17.03 17.33
CA GLU A 77 -19.87 16.32 16.24
C GLU A 77 -18.95 16.22 15.03
N HIS A 78 -18.35 17.33 14.60
CA HIS A 78 -17.39 17.32 13.49
C HIS A 78 -16.17 16.44 13.77
N GLN A 79 -15.60 16.47 14.98
CA GLN A 79 -14.49 15.58 15.35
C GLN A 79 -14.90 14.10 15.30
N ARG A 80 -16.14 13.78 15.69
CA ARG A 80 -16.68 12.43 15.61
C ARG A 80 -16.80 11.99 14.16
N GLU A 81 -17.29 12.86 13.28
CA GLU A 81 -17.37 12.59 11.85
C GLU A 81 -15.99 12.33 11.25
N LEU A 82 -15.01 13.19 11.53
CA LEU A 82 -13.64 13.02 11.04
C LEU A 82 -13.02 11.70 11.50
N ARG A 83 -13.22 11.30 12.76
CA ARG A 83 -12.75 10.00 13.26
C ARG A 83 -13.44 8.82 12.58
N SER A 84 -14.73 8.95 12.28
CA SER A 84 -15.46 7.90 11.56
C SER A 84 -14.98 7.74 10.13
N LEU A 85 -14.67 8.85 9.45
CA LEU A 85 -14.12 8.85 8.09
C LEU A 85 -12.69 8.28 8.07
N SER A 86 -11.83 8.70 9.00
CA SER A 86 -10.46 8.18 9.07
C SER A 86 -10.43 6.68 9.31
N TYR A 87 -11.30 6.18 10.19
CA TYR A 87 -11.43 4.74 10.45
C TYR A 87 -11.89 3.98 9.21
N ALA A 88 -12.87 4.50 8.46
CA ALA A 88 -13.35 3.87 7.23
C ALA A 88 -12.23 3.79 6.16
N GLU A 89 -11.42 4.84 6.02
CA GLU A 89 -10.27 4.84 5.12
C GLU A 89 -9.18 3.86 5.55
N GLU A 90 -8.87 3.79 6.84
CA GLU A 90 -7.88 2.85 7.39
C GLU A 90 -8.30 1.40 7.12
N VAL A 91 -9.57 1.06 7.34
CA VAL A 91 -10.11 -0.27 7.02
C VAL A 91 -10.01 -0.56 5.52
N LYS A 92 -10.29 0.42 4.67
CA LYS A 92 -10.13 0.28 3.21
C LYS A 92 -8.66 0.02 2.83
N ARG A 93 -7.72 0.82 3.34
CA ARG A 93 -6.28 0.62 3.10
C ARG A 93 -5.81 -0.74 3.61
N ALA A 94 -6.29 -1.18 4.76
CA ALA A 94 -5.95 -2.50 5.31
C ALA A 94 -6.44 -3.64 4.40
N ARG A 95 -7.65 -3.54 3.86
CA ARG A 95 -8.20 -4.51 2.89
C ARG A 95 -7.40 -4.52 1.59
N GLU A 96 -7.03 -3.35 1.08
CA GLU A 96 -6.20 -3.23 -0.13
C GLU A 96 -4.84 -3.90 0.09
N ARG A 97 -4.17 -3.63 1.21
CA ARG A 97 -2.90 -4.29 1.58
C ARG A 97 -3.05 -5.81 1.64
N ALA A 98 -4.07 -6.32 2.34
CA ALA A 98 -4.31 -7.76 2.42
C ALA A 98 -4.55 -8.39 1.04
N ALA A 99 -5.24 -7.70 0.13
CA ALA A 99 -5.45 -8.16 -1.24
C ALA A 99 -4.16 -8.17 -2.07
N HIS A 100 -3.29 -7.17 -1.88
CA HIS A 100 -1.96 -7.12 -2.49
C HIS A 100 -1.07 -8.26 -1.98
N ASP A 101 -1.02 -8.47 -0.67
CA ASP A 101 -0.23 -9.54 -0.05
C ASP A 101 -0.65 -10.92 -0.56
N ALA A 102 -1.96 -11.17 -0.72
CA ALA A 102 -2.47 -12.41 -1.28
C ALA A 102 -2.03 -12.64 -2.74
N ARG A 103 -1.91 -11.58 -3.54
CA ARG A 103 -1.38 -11.65 -4.92
C ARG A 103 0.13 -11.88 -4.91
N HIS A 104 0.87 -11.20 -4.04
CA HIS A 104 2.31 -11.39 -3.87
C HIS A 104 2.65 -12.82 -3.47
N ALA A 105 1.93 -13.42 -2.53
CA ALA A 105 2.14 -14.82 -2.13
C ALA A 105 1.92 -15.81 -3.29
N LYS A 106 0.99 -15.52 -4.22
CA LYS A 106 0.79 -16.34 -5.43
C LYS A 106 1.95 -16.18 -6.41
N LEU A 107 2.41 -14.94 -6.63
CA LEU A 107 3.56 -14.66 -7.49
C LEU A 107 4.84 -15.30 -6.93
N GLU A 108 5.05 -15.26 -5.63
CA GLU A 108 6.20 -15.91 -4.98
C GLU A 108 6.21 -17.42 -5.25
N LYS A 109 5.06 -18.10 -5.10
CA LYS A 109 4.94 -19.54 -5.43
C LYS A 109 5.25 -19.83 -6.90
N LEU A 110 4.77 -19.00 -7.82
CA LEU A 110 5.07 -19.14 -9.26
C LEU A 110 6.55 -18.94 -9.56
N VAL A 111 7.19 -17.95 -8.93
CA VAL A 111 8.63 -17.68 -9.08
C VAL A 111 9.45 -18.85 -8.55
N LEU A 112 9.09 -19.40 -7.38
CA LEU A 112 9.77 -20.58 -6.83
C LEU A 112 9.59 -21.82 -7.71
N ALA A 113 8.39 -22.05 -8.25
CA ALA A 113 8.14 -23.13 -9.20
C ALA A 113 8.98 -22.98 -10.48
N LEU A 114 9.05 -21.77 -11.04
CA LEU A 114 9.87 -21.47 -12.22
C LEU A 114 11.38 -21.68 -11.95
N LEU A 115 11.87 -21.24 -10.80
CA LEU A 115 13.26 -21.47 -10.40
C LEU A 115 13.58 -22.97 -10.26
N ALA A 116 12.66 -23.73 -9.66
CA ALA A 116 12.81 -25.18 -9.53
C ALA A 116 12.82 -25.89 -10.89
N THR A 117 11.95 -25.50 -11.82
CA THR A 117 11.95 -26.09 -13.18
C THR A 117 13.21 -25.71 -13.97
N LEU A 118 13.70 -24.47 -13.86
CA LEU A 118 14.94 -24.04 -14.48
C LEU A 118 16.14 -24.85 -13.96
N LEU A 119 16.20 -25.07 -12.64
CA LEU A 119 17.26 -25.86 -12.00
C LEU A 119 17.22 -27.32 -12.45
N LEU A 120 16.04 -27.93 -12.51
CA LEU A 120 15.87 -29.29 -13.05
C LEU A 120 16.29 -29.38 -14.52
N LEU A 121 15.93 -28.39 -15.34
CA LEU A 121 16.33 -28.34 -16.75
C LEU A 121 17.85 -28.27 -16.90
N VAL A 122 18.51 -27.42 -16.11
CA VAL A 122 19.97 -27.32 -16.06
C VAL A 122 20.60 -28.66 -15.67
N LEU A 123 20.11 -29.31 -14.62
CA LEU A 123 20.59 -30.63 -14.20
C LEU A 123 20.39 -31.70 -15.27
N ALA A 124 19.22 -31.70 -15.95
CA ALA A 124 18.94 -32.61 -17.05
C ALA A 124 19.89 -32.40 -18.24
N LEU A 125 20.16 -31.14 -18.61
CA LEU A 125 21.13 -30.80 -19.65
C LEU A 125 22.55 -31.22 -19.27
N LEU A 126 22.95 -31.03 -18.02
CA LEU A 126 24.25 -31.48 -17.51
C LEU A 126 24.36 -33.02 -17.55
N ASN A 127 23.32 -33.74 -17.11
CA ASN A 127 23.27 -35.20 -17.18
C ASN A 127 23.34 -35.68 -18.63
N LEU A 128 22.56 -35.09 -19.53
CA LEU A 128 22.57 -35.44 -20.95
C LEU A 128 23.94 -35.15 -21.60
N ALA A 129 24.58 -34.03 -21.24
CA ALA A 129 25.92 -33.69 -21.69
C ALA A 129 26.99 -34.63 -21.11
N HIS A 130 26.77 -35.20 -19.92
CA HIS A 130 27.67 -36.18 -19.31
C HIS A 130 27.52 -37.56 -19.96
N SER A 131 26.28 -38.00 -20.25
CA SER A 131 26.00 -39.29 -20.90
C SER A 131 26.29 -39.28 -22.41
N GLY A 132 26.22 -38.13 -23.08
CA GLY A 132 26.37 -37.98 -24.54
C GLY A 132 27.81 -37.80 -25.04
N GLY A 133 28.83 -38.21 -24.30
CA GLY A 133 30.24 -38.05 -24.64
C GLY A 133 30.68 -38.85 -25.86
N ALA A 134 30.33 -38.43 -27.08
CA ALA A 134 30.99 -38.91 -28.31
C ALA A 134 30.85 -38.01 -29.55
N LEU A 135 29.90 -37.06 -29.64
CA LEU A 135 29.67 -36.37 -30.91
C LEU A 135 30.03 -34.87 -30.89
N ALA A 136 31.26 -34.64 -31.36
CA ALA A 136 31.70 -33.53 -32.21
C ALA A 136 31.72 -32.10 -31.61
N ALA A 137 32.88 -31.76 -31.07
CA ALA A 137 33.33 -30.38 -30.97
C ALA A 137 33.57 -29.79 -32.37
N ARG A 138 32.61 -29.02 -32.90
CA ARG A 138 32.87 -28.09 -34.01
C ARG A 138 32.67 -26.66 -33.54
N SER A 139 33.75 -26.12 -32.99
CA SER A 139 33.92 -24.70 -32.62
C SER A 139 33.56 -23.78 -33.79
N ARG A 140 32.41 -23.10 -33.72
CA ARG A 140 32.13 -21.90 -34.50
C ARG A 140 32.30 -20.68 -33.59
N LYS A 141 33.34 -19.92 -33.86
CA LYS A 141 33.58 -18.59 -33.28
C LYS A 141 32.51 -17.65 -33.83
N THR A 142 31.67 -17.07 -32.98
CA THR A 142 30.87 -15.89 -33.34
C THR A 142 31.53 -14.64 -32.76
N PRO A 143 31.68 -13.56 -33.54
CA PRO A 143 32.29 -12.33 -33.08
C PRO A 143 31.32 -11.56 -32.15
N SER A 144 31.76 -11.24 -30.95
CA SER A 144 31.03 -10.44 -29.97
C SER A 144 31.15 -8.95 -30.31
N HIS A 145 30.10 -8.34 -30.85
CA HIS A 145 29.98 -6.88 -30.85
C HIS A 145 29.25 -6.45 -29.58
N PHE A 146 29.98 -5.84 -28.66
CA PHE A 146 29.44 -5.12 -27.51
C PHE A 146 28.88 -3.79 -27.99
N THR A 147 27.57 -3.70 -28.13
CA THR A 147 26.86 -2.41 -27.98
C THR A 147 26.42 -2.33 -26.54
N ILE A 148 27.11 -1.49 -25.78
CA ILE A 148 26.60 -0.98 -24.50
C ILE A 148 25.44 -0.08 -24.90
N PRO A 149 24.16 -0.46 -24.68
CA PRO A 149 23.09 0.51 -24.84
C PRO A 149 23.37 1.60 -23.81
N ILE A 150 23.65 2.80 -24.31
CA ILE A 150 23.78 4.01 -23.49
C ILE A 150 22.46 4.11 -22.75
N LEU A 151 22.48 3.72 -21.47
CA LEU A 151 21.36 3.85 -20.58
C LEU A 151 20.99 5.33 -20.59
N SER A 152 19.85 5.58 -21.20
CA SER A 152 19.21 6.88 -21.22
C SER A 152 19.15 7.43 -19.78
N PRO A 153 19.43 8.73 -19.56
CA PRO A 153 19.46 9.37 -18.25
C PRO A 153 18.09 9.42 -17.53
N PHE A 154 17.08 8.73 -18.06
CA PHE A 154 15.76 8.55 -17.43
C PHE A 154 15.62 7.20 -16.69
N THR A 155 16.67 6.38 -16.63
CA THR A 155 16.63 5.12 -15.86
C THR A 155 16.95 5.28 -14.37
N SER A 156 17.35 6.48 -13.90
CA SER A 156 17.71 6.72 -12.48
C SER A 156 16.57 7.26 -11.59
N VAL A 157 15.30 7.18 -12.00
CA VAL A 157 14.16 7.63 -11.18
C VAL A 157 13.29 6.45 -10.74
N VAL A 158 13.91 5.32 -10.38
CA VAL A 158 13.23 4.15 -9.78
C VAL A 158 14.04 3.60 -8.58
N GLU A 159 14.94 4.38 -7.98
CA GLU A 159 15.94 3.85 -7.04
C GLU A 159 15.48 3.64 -5.58
N HIS A 160 14.23 3.92 -5.21
CA HIS A 160 13.88 3.92 -3.78
C HIS A 160 12.80 2.92 -3.32
N GLU A 161 12.14 2.17 -4.20
CA GLU A 161 11.05 1.27 -3.76
C GLU A 161 11.21 -0.22 -4.14
N THR A 162 12.20 -0.59 -4.97
CA THR A 162 12.42 -2.01 -5.36
C THR A 162 13.50 -2.73 -4.53
N SER A 163 14.15 -2.02 -3.60
CA SER A 163 15.40 -2.46 -2.94
C SER A 163 15.24 -3.72 -2.06
N VAL A 164 14.09 -3.94 -1.43
CA VAL A 164 13.92 -5.08 -0.51
C VAL A 164 13.53 -6.38 -1.23
N VAL A 165 12.85 -6.30 -2.37
CA VAL A 165 12.45 -7.48 -3.15
C VAL A 165 13.63 -8.05 -3.98
N GLY A 166 14.63 -7.22 -4.27
CA GLY A 166 15.82 -7.61 -5.02
C GLY A 166 16.86 -8.41 -4.24
N SER A 167 17.08 -8.17 -2.94
CA SER A 167 18.25 -8.75 -2.26
C SER A 167 18.18 -10.27 -2.07
N LYS A 168 17.02 -10.80 -1.65
CA LYS A 168 16.81 -12.24 -1.46
C LYS A 168 16.85 -13.00 -2.79
N THR A 169 16.22 -12.45 -3.82
CA THR A 169 16.18 -13.04 -5.16
C THR A 169 17.57 -13.00 -5.82
N LEU A 170 18.31 -11.90 -5.66
CA LEU A 170 19.69 -11.77 -6.12
C LEU A 170 20.62 -12.76 -5.41
N ALA A 171 20.46 -12.97 -4.11
CA ALA A 171 21.25 -13.95 -3.35
C ALA A 171 21.01 -15.38 -3.88
N VAL A 172 19.75 -15.79 -4.06
CA VAL A 172 19.41 -17.10 -4.64
C VAL A 172 20.00 -17.25 -6.04
N PHE A 173 19.88 -16.22 -6.88
CA PHE A 173 20.45 -16.21 -8.22
C PHE A 173 21.98 -16.34 -8.20
N ALA A 174 22.66 -15.63 -7.28
CA ALA A 174 24.10 -15.72 -7.11
C ALA A 174 24.55 -17.13 -6.68
N PHE A 175 23.83 -17.80 -5.79
CA PHE A 175 24.11 -19.18 -5.40
C PHE A 175 23.95 -20.16 -6.57
N VAL A 176 22.88 -20.02 -7.36
CA VAL A 176 22.67 -20.84 -8.56
C VAL A 176 23.78 -20.62 -9.58
N LEU A 177 24.17 -19.35 -9.80
CA LEU A 177 25.26 -18.99 -10.71
C LEU A 177 26.61 -19.54 -10.24
N ALA A 178 26.90 -19.47 -8.95
CA ALA A 178 28.12 -20.02 -8.35
C ALA A 178 28.18 -21.55 -8.49
N GLY A 179 27.06 -22.25 -8.26
CA GLY A 179 26.96 -23.69 -8.48
C GLY A 179 27.20 -24.07 -9.95
N LEU A 180 26.57 -23.36 -10.88
CA LEU A 180 26.80 -23.51 -12.32
C LEU A 180 28.27 -23.33 -12.70
N LEU A 181 28.89 -22.24 -12.23
CA LEU A 181 30.31 -21.95 -12.44
C LEU A 181 31.20 -23.07 -11.90
N TYR A 182 30.93 -23.56 -10.70
CA TYR A 182 31.66 -24.68 -10.11
C TYR A 182 31.56 -25.95 -10.96
N PHE A 183 30.36 -26.32 -11.43
CA PHE A 183 30.18 -27.49 -12.29
C PHE A 183 30.90 -27.37 -13.63
N VAL A 184 30.81 -26.20 -14.27
CA VAL A 184 31.55 -25.91 -15.53
C VAL A 184 33.05 -26.04 -15.30
N PHE A 185 33.56 -25.47 -14.21
CA PHE A 185 34.98 -25.54 -13.86
C PHE A 185 35.40 -26.99 -13.57
N ARG A 186 34.61 -27.73 -12.79
CA ARG A 186 34.88 -29.15 -12.47
C ARG A 186 34.93 -30.01 -13.73
N HIS A 187 34.02 -29.78 -14.68
CA HIS A 187 33.97 -30.46 -15.97
C HIS A 187 35.19 -30.16 -16.83
N TRP A 188 35.62 -28.90 -16.85
CA TRP A 188 36.82 -28.49 -17.58
C TRP A 188 38.08 -29.15 -17.02
N LEU A 189 38.21 -29.27 -15.69
CA LEU A 189 39.31 -30.01 -15.08
C LEU A 189 39.25 -31.51 -15.39
N ALA A 190 38.07 -32.13 -15.31
CA ALA A 190 37.91 -33.56 -15.58
C ALA A 190 38.20 -33.95 -17.04
N ARG A 191 38.18 -33.01 -17.99
CA ARG A 191 38.59 -33.23 -19.38
C ARG A 191 40.09 -33.04 -19.62
N ARG A 192 40.82 -32.43 -18.68
CA ARG A 192 42.24 -32.08 -18.84
C ARG A 192 43.19 -32.99 -18.06
N GLY A 193 42.70 -33.68 -17.03
CA GLY A 193 43.45 -34.72 -16.31
C GLY A 193 43.04 -36.09 -16.84
#